data_AF-A0A0B7BL62-F1
#
_entry.id   AF-A0A0B7BL62-F1
#
_cell.length_a   1.000
_cell.length_b   1.000
_cell.length_c   1.000
_cell.angle_alpha   90.00
_cell.angle_beta   90.00
_cell.angle_gamma   90.00
#
_symmetry.space_group_name_H-M   'P 1'
#
loop_
_entity.id
_entity.type
_entity.pdbx_description
1 polymer ?
#
loop_
_entity_poly.entity_id
_entity_poly.type
_entity_poly.pdbx_seq_one_letter_code
_entity_poly.pdbx_strand_id
1 'polypeptide(L)'
;NNINNCPVGQTLNPNNCSCECNTTCRTGYTQNPDTCNCDRIGVCAIWQILNITTGQCECNINNCPLGQTPNPNNNCSCQCNNLNNCPVGQTPNPNNNCFCQCNVNNCPVGQTPNPNNNCECQCNNINNCPVGQTPNPNN
;
A
#
# COMPACT_ATOMS: atom_id res chain seq x y z
N ASN A 1 -10.60 -33.14 -45.70
CA ASN A 1 -10.66 -33.65 -44.32
C ASN A 1 -9.36 -33.34 -43.60
N ASN A 2 -9.38 -32.40 -42.66
CA ASN A 2 -8.60 -32.51 -41.41
C ASN A 2 -8.90 -31.29 -40.53
N ILE A 3 -9.96 -31.41 -39.71
CA ILE A 3 -10.45 -30.37 -38.80
C ILE A 3 -9.83 -30.46 -37.39
N ASN A 4 -8.84 -31.34 -37.16
CA ASN A 4 -8.40 -31.68 -35.80
C ASN A 4 -6.92 -31.39 -35.52
N ASN A 5 -6.32 -30.33 -36.06
CA ASN A 5 -4.93 -29.99 -35.73
C ASN A 5 -4.87 -28.74 -34.86
N CYS A 6 -4.61 -28.95 -33.57
CA CYS A 6 -4.12 -27.90 -32.69
C CYS A 6 -2.66 -27.53 -33.03
N PRO A 7 -2.24 -26.30 -32.69
CA PRO A 7 -0.82 -25.92 -32.70
C PRO A 7 0.07 -26.95 -32.00
N VAL A 8 1.33 -27.04 -32.43
CA VAL A 8 2.32 -27.96 -31.85
C VAL A 8 2.39 -27.74 -30.33
N GLY A 9 2.19 -28.80 -29.55
CA GLY A 9 2.21 -28.76 -28.08
C GLY A 9 0.83 -28.66 -27.42
N GLN A 10 -0.23 -28.44 -28.21
CA GLN A 10 -1.61 -28.43 -27.74
C GLN A 10 -2.36 -29.71 -28.15
N THR A 11 -3.32 -30.09 -27.33
CA THR A 11 -4.24 -31.21 -27.55
C THR A 11 -5.66 -30.69 -27.67
N LEU A 12 -6.41 -31.22 -28.65
CA LEU A 12 -7.82 -30.90 -28.81
C LEU A 12 -8.61 -31.52 -27.65
N ASN A 13 -9.22 -30.69 -26.83
CA ASN A 13 -10.14 -31.14 -25.80
C ASN A 13 -11.41 -31.69 -26.49
N PRO A 14 -11.71 -32.99 -26.36
CA PRO A 14 -12.80 -33.64 -27.09
C PRO A 14 -14.19 -33.21 -26.60
N ASN A 15 -14.29 -32.55 -25.44
CA ASN A 15 -15.56 -32.12 -24.86
C ASN A 15 -16.00 -30.73 -25.34
N ASN A 16 -15.06 -29.85 -25.66
CA ASN A 16 -15.34 -28.45 -26.01
C ASN A 16 -14.63 -27.99 -27.30
N CYS A 17 -13.93 -28.89 -28.00
CA CYS A 17 -13.15 -28.63 -29.21
C CYS A 17 -12.12 -27.49 -29.08
N SER A 18 -11.68 -27.19 -27.85
CA SER A 18 -10.67 -26.16 -27.58
C SER A 18 -9.28 -26.79 -27.52
N CYS A 19 -8.27 -26.09 -28.03
CA CYS A 19 -6.90 -26.55 -27.93
C CYS A 19 -6.32 -26.18 -26.56
N GLU A 20 -5.88 -27.18 -25.80
CA GLU A 20 -5.36 -27.02 -24.45
C GLU A 20 -3.95 -27.61 -24.37
N CYS A 21 -3.05 -26.94 -23.67
CA CYS A 21 -1.71 -27.44 -23.45
C CYS A 21 -1.73 -28.63 -22.46
N ASN A 22 -0.95 -29.67 -22.77
CA ASN A 22 -0.94 -30.92 -21.99
C ASN A 22 0.03 -30.89 -20.78
N THR A 23 0.83 -29.83 -20.64
CA THR A 23 1.90 -29.78 -19.63
C THR A 23 1.39 -29.18 -18.31
N THR A 24 1.68 -29.83 -17.20
CA THR A 24 1.56 -29.20 -15.87
C THR A 24 2.89 -28.55 -15.50
N CYS A 25 2.87 -27.26 -15.17
CA CYS A 25 4.10 -26.54 -14.81
C CYS A 25 4.52 -26.82 -13.36
N ARG A 26 5.83 -26.86 -13.13
CA ARG A 26 6.39 -26.98 -11.78
C ARG A 26 5.95 -25.77 -10.93
N THR A 27 5.83 -25.95 -9.62
CA THR A 27 5.59 -24.85 -8.67
C THR A 27 6.53 -23.67 -8.96
N GLY A 28 5.97 -22.47 -9.14
CA GLY A 28 6.72 -21.27 -9.54
C GLY A 28 6.86 -21.08 -11.05
N TYR A 29 6.10 -21.79 -11.87
CA TYR A 29 6.03 -21.61 -13.32
C TYR A 29 4.56 -21.58 -13.78
N THR A 30 4.24 -20.73 -14.77
CA THR A 30 2.93 -20.65 -15.42
C THR A 30 3.05 -21.06 -16.87
N GLN A 31 2.03 -21.74 -17.39
CA GLN A 31 2.01 -22.16 -18.77
C GLN A 31 1.59 -21.02 -19.69
N ASN A 32 2.41 -20.73 -20.70
CA ASN A 32 2.06 -19.85 -21.79
C ASN A 32 1.05 -20.57 -22.72
N PRO A 33 -0.16 -20.02 -22.94
CA PRO A 33 -1.20 -20.70 -23.71
C PRO A 33 -0.87 -20.83 -25.20
N ASP A 34 -0.06 -19.93 -25.75
CA ASP A 34 0.27 -19.91 -27.18
C ASP A 34 1.44 -20.85 -27.51
N THR A 35 2.42 -20.95 -26.62
CA THR A 35 3.65 -21.76 -26.84
C THR A 35 3.70 -23.05 -26.03
N CYS A 36 2.78 -23.23 -25.08
CA CYS A 36 2.77 -24.31 -24.09
C CYS A 36 4.05 -24.46 -23.25
N ASN A 37 4.92 -23.45 -23.25
CA ASN A 37 6.10 -23.41 -22.40
C ASN A 37 5.74 -23.03 -20.97
N CYS A 38 6.49 -23.58 -20.02
CA CYS A 38 6.40 -23.16 -18.63
C CYS A 38 7.37 -22.01 -18.40
N ASP A 39 6.82 -20.80 -18.27
CA ASP A 39 7.58 -19.60 -17.97
C ASP A 39 7.68 -19.43 -16.46
N ARG A 40 8.86 -19.07 -15.96
CA ARG A 40 9.07 -18.90 -14.53
C ARG A 40 8.17 -17.76 -14.05
N ILE A 41 7.34 -18.02 -13.04
CA ILE A 41 6.70 -17.00 -12.22
C ILE A 41 7.87 -16.23 -11.60
N GLY A 42 8.08 -14.99 -12.05
CA GLY A 42 9.11 -14.13 -11.48
C GLY A 42 8.95 -14.13 -9.96
N VAL A 43 10.01 -14.52 -9.23
CA VAL A 43 10.01 -14.40 -7.77
C VAL A 43 10.10 -12.91 -7.50
N CYS A 44 8.99 -12.32 -7.05
CA CYS A 44 8.95 -10.91 -6.72
C CYS A 44 9.67 -10.63 -5.40
N ALA A 45 10.16 -9.41 -5.24
CA ALA A 45 10.78 -8.99 -3.99
C ALA A 45 9.74 -9.00 -2.84
N ILE A 46 10.22 -8.91 -1.61
CA ILE A 46 9.34 -8.81 -0.44
C ILE A 46 8.37 -7.65 -0.65
N TRP A 47 7.10 -7.86 -0.28
CA TRP A 47 5.99 -6.91 -0.42
C TRP A 47 5.46 -6.68 -1.86
N GLN A 48 6.01 -7.39 -2.85
CA GLN A 48 5.51 -7.39 -4.22
C GLN A 48 4.70 -8.66 -4.56
N ILE A 49 3.83 -8.56 -5.56
CA ILE A 49 3.08 -9.66 -6.14
C ILE A 49 3.22 -9.64 -7.67
N LEU A 50 3.27 -10.82 -8.28
CA LEU A 50 3.33 -10.91 -9.74
C LEU A 50 1.96 -10.57 -10.32
N ASN A 51 1.91 -9.56 -11.19
CA ASN A 51 0.77 -9.32 -12.05
C ASN A 51 0.84 -10.30 -13.23
N ILE A 52 -0.08 -11.28 -13.26
CA ILE A 52 -0.09 -12.35 -14.28
C ILE A 52 -0.42 -11.85 -15.70
N THR A 53 -1.03 -10.66 -15.81
CA THR A 53 -1.40 -10.07 -17.10
C THR A 53 -0.22 -9.34 -17.72
N THR A 54 0.57 -8.63 -16.92
CA THR A 54 1.73 -7.85 -17.40
C THR A 54 3.06 -8.60 -17.27
N GLY A 55 3.09 -9.67 -16.46
CA GLY A 55 4.31 -10.40 -16.10
C GLY A 55 5.26 -9.61 -15.20
N GLN A 56 4.83 -8.45 -14.66
CA GLN A 56 5.65 -7.57 -13.84
C GLN A 56 5.36 -7.76 -12.35
N CYS A 57 6.38 -7.55 -11.51
CA CYS A 57 6.20 -7.50 -10.07
C CYS A 57 5.67 -6.12 -9.65
N GLU A 58 4.51 -6.09 -9.02
CA GLU A 58 3.84 -4.87 -8.57
C GLU A 58 3.72 -4.86 -7.05
N CYS A 59 3.67 -3.68 -6.44
CA CYS A 59 3.46 -3.60 -5.00
C CYS A 59 2.09 -4.15 -4.62
N ASN A 60 2.04 -5.06 -3.64
CA ASN A 60 0.77 -5.57 -3.16
C ASN A 60 0.11 -4.56 -2.21
N ILE A 61 -1.00 -3.99 -2.66
CA ILE A 61 -1.74 -2.96 -1.92
C ILE A 61 -2.29 -3.44 -0.57
N ASN A 62 -2.54 -4.75 -0.43
CA ASN A 62 -3.15 -5.33 0.77
C ASN A 62 -2.15 -5.51 1.91
N ASN A 63 -0.87 -5.25 1.66
CA ASN A 63 0.18 -5.35 2.67
C ASN A 63 0.27 -4.11 3.57
N CYS A 64 -0.41 -3.02 3.21
CA CYS A 64 -0.34 -1.80 3.98
C CYS A 64 -1.52 -1.65 4.96
N PRO A 65 -1.28 -1.09 6.16
CA PRO A 65 -2.34 -0.75 7.10
C PRO A 65 -3.37 0.22 6.49
N LEU A 66 -4.53 0.30 7.13
CA LEU A 66 -5.58 1.24 6.73
C LEU A 66 -5.03 2.68 6.66
N GLY A 67 -5.36 3.40 5.59
CA GLY A 67 -4.90 4.78 5.37
C GLY A 67 -3.51 4.91 4.73
N GLN A 68 -2.82 3.80 4.51
CA GLN A 68 -1.51 3.76 3.85
C GLN A 68 -1.59 3.16 2.45
N THR A 69 -0.66 3.54 1.58
CA THR A 69 -0.40 2.84 0.31
C THR A 69 1.06 2.45 0.20
N PRO A 70 1.37 1.36 -0.52
CA PRO A 70 2.74 1.03 -0.82
C PRO A 70 3.34 2.07 -1.77
N ASN A 71 4.58 2.50 -1.50
CA ASN A 71 5.34 3.38 -2.36
C ASN A 71 6.12 2.57 -3.41
N PRO A 72 5.76 2.63 -4.71
CA PRO A 72 6.48 1.88 -5.75
C PRO A 72 7.95 2.30 -5.88
N ASN A 73 8.27 3.55 -5.55
CA ASN A 73 9.62 4.10 -5.65
C ASN A 73 10.49 3.79 -4.43
N ASN A 74 9.93 3.23 -3.36
CA ASN A 74 10.64 2.93 -2.12
C ASN A 74 10.40 1.49 -1.66
N ASN A 75 10.66 0.53 -2.55
CA ASN A 75 10.56 -0.91 -2.26
C ASN A 75 9.21 -1.32 -1.63
N CYS A 76 8.12 -0.73 -2.11
CA CYS A 76 6.76 -0.97 -1.61
C CYS A 76 6.56 -0.69 -0.12
N SER A 77 7.41 0.15 0.50
CA SER A 77 7.21 0.59 1.88
C SER A 77 5.86 1.29 2.01
N CYS A 78 5.11 1.01 3.06
CA CYS A 78 3.85 1.68 3.31
C CYS A 78 4.08 3.13 3.76
N GLN A 79 3.35 4.04 3.15
CA GLN A 79 3.36 5.46 3.48
C GLN A 79 1.92 5.97 3.60
N CYS A 80 1.72 6.98 4.43
CA CYS A 80 0.44 7.66 4.47
C CYS A 80 0.14 8.28 3.11
N ASN A 81 -1.08 8.09 2.64
CA ASN A 81 -1.50 8.75 1.42
C ASN A 81 -1.47 10.26 1.60
N ASN A 82 -0.84 10.97 0.67
CA ASN A 82 -0.91 12.42 0.55
C ASN A 82 -2.36 12.93 0.32
N LEU A 83 -3.34 12.03 0.10
CA LEU A 83 -4.77 12.35 0.11
C LEU A 83 -5.28 12.77 1.49
N ASN A 84 -4.56 12.42 2.57
CA ASN A 84 -4.81 12.98 3.89
C ASN A 84 -4.19 14.38 3.95
N ASN A 85 -4.85 15.36 3.32
CA ASN A 85 -4.58 16.77 3.56
C ASN A 85 -4.89 17.07 5.02
N CYS A 86 -3.91 16.88 5.90
CA CYS A 86 -4.07 17.24 7.28
C CYS A 86 -4.28 18.76 7.40
N PRO A 87 -5.13 19.21 8.34
CA PRO A 87 -5.27 20.62 8.67
C PRO A 87 -3.91 21.25 8.97
N VAL A 88 -3.83 22.58 8.81
CA VAL A 88 -2.61 23.34 9.13
C VAL A 88 -2.14 23.02 10.55
N GLY A 89 -0.85 22.73 10.70
CA GLY A 89 -0.23 22.36 11.97
C GLY A 89 -0.32 20.87 12.33
N GLN A 90 -1.10 20.08 11.59
CA GLN A 90 -1.19 18.63 11.78
C GLN A 90 -0.38 17.86 10.75
N THR A 91 0.05 16.66 11.13
CA THR A 91 0.72 15.72 10.22
C THR A 91 0.08 14.32 10.34
N PRO A 92 0.02 13.54 9.26
CA PRO A 92 -0.47 12.16 9.32
C PRO A 92 0.45 11.33 10.20
N ASN A 93 -0.12 10.56 11.13
CA ASN A 93 0.64 9.63 11.96
C ASN A 93 0.68 8.22 11.34
N PRO A 94 1.84 7.75 10.84
CA PRO A 94 1.96 6.40 10.27
C PRO A 94 1.59 5.29 11.26
N ASN A 95 1.79 5.53 12.56
CA ASN A 95 1.51 4.55 13.63
C ASN A 95 0.04 4.52 14.05
N ASN A 96 -0.78 5.46 13.58
CA ASN A 96 -2.19 5.57 13.94
C ASN A 96 -3.06 5.69 12.68
N ASN A 97 -2.94 4.73 11.77
CA ASN A 97 -3.72 4.66 10.52
C ASN A 97 -3.71 5.95 9.69
N CYS A 98 -2.63 6.73 9.79
CA CYS A 98 -2.51 8.03 9.12
C CYS A 98 -3.54 9.07 9.53
N PHE A 99 -4.14 8.94 10.72
CA PHE A 99 -4.92 10.02 11.31
C PHE A 99 -4.04 11.23 11.56
N CYS A 100 -4.60 12.41 11.29
CA CYS A 100 -3.91 13.68 11.49
C CYS A 100 -3.77 13.96 12.99
N GLN A 101 -2.57 14.34 13.40
CA GLN A 101 -2.28 14.72 14.78
C GLN A 101 -1.36 15.94 14.84
N CYS A 102 -1.45 16.66 15.94
CA CYS A 102 -0.48 17.71 16.26
C CYS A 102 0.87 17.11 16.61
N ASN A 103 1.94 17.77 16.18
CA ASN A 103 3.28 17.43 16.65
C ASN A 103 3.48 17.95 18.07
N VAL A 104 3.39 17.05 19.05
CA VAL A 104 3.52 17.34 20.49
C VAL A 104 4.89 17.91 20.89
N ASN A 105 5.92 17.73 20.06
CA ASN A 105 7.28 18.17 20.35
C ASN A 105 7.55 19.64 19.99
N ASN A 106 6.61 20.35 19.36
CA ASN A 106 6.79 21.75 18.98
C ASN A 106 6.42 22.74 20.08
N CYS A 107 5.85 22.28 21.19
CA CYS A 107 5.42 23.17 22.26
C CYS A 107 6.47 23.31 23.38
N PRO A 108 6.67 24.53 23.91
CA PRO A 108 7.51 24.75 25.07
C PRO A 108 7.09 23.89 26.27
N VAL A 109 8.04 23.63 27.17
CA VAL A 109 7.77 22.92 28.43
C VAL A 109 6.61 23.58 29.17
N GLY A 110 5.59 22.79 29.51
CA GLY A 110 4.37 23.25 30.17
C GLY A 110 3.19 23.53 29.24
N GLN A 111 3.40 23.55 27.93
CA GLN A 111 2.35 23.75 26.93
C GLN A 111 2.01 22.45 26.19
N THR A 112 0.77 22.38 25.70
CA THR A 112 0.28 21.29 24.85
C THR A 112 -0.33 21.89 23.58
N PRO A 113 -0.12 21.29 22.40
CA PRO A 113 -0.73 21.78 21.18
C PRO A 113 -2.25 21.56 21.20
N ASN A 114 -3.01 22.54 20.70
CA ASN A 114 -4.47 22.47 20.61
C ASN A 114 -4.91 21.89 19.25
N PRO A 115 -5.51 20.68 19.20
CA PRO A 115 -5.99 20.09 17.95
C PRO A 115 -7.06 20.93 17.23
N ASN A 116 -7.83 21.71 17.99
CA ASN A 116 -8.94 22.54 17.48
C ASN A 116 -8.49 23.92 16.98
N ASN A 117 -7.24 24.31 17.24
CA ASN A 117 -6.70 25.61 16.83
C ASN A 117 -5.36 25.43 16.10
N ASN A 118 -5.38 24.66 15.01
CA ASN A 118 -4.22 24.43 14.14
C ASN A 118 -2.93 24.02 14.87
N CYS A 119 -3.05 23.28 15.98
CA CYS A 119 -1.94 22.86 16.82
C CYS A 119 -1.13 23.99 17.45
N GLU A 120 -1.71 25.17 17.60
CA GLU A 120 -1.11 26.24 18.41
C GLU A 120 -0.93 25.78 19.85
N CYS A 121 0.21 26.13 20.45
CA CYS A 121 0.55 25.73 21.80
C CYS A 121 -0.27 26.53 22.81
N GLN A 122 -0.93 25.81 23.73
CA GLN A 122 -1.69 26.39 24.81
C GLN A 122 -1.24 25.82 26.15
N CYS A 123 -1.38 26.62 27.19
CA CYS A 123 -1.19 26.18 28.56
C CYS A 123 -2.57 25.95 29.22
N ASN A 124 -2.74 24.79 29.85
CA ASN A 124 -3.98 24.44 30.56
C ASN A 124 -3.95 24.89 32.03
N ASN A 125 -2.79 25.35 32.52
CA ASN A 125 -2.60 25.83 33.88
C ASN A 125 -1.68 27.05 33.88
N ILE A 126 -2.00 28.07 34.70
CA ILE A 126 -1.24 29.31 34.79
C ILE A 126 0.19 29.09 35.28
N ASN A 127 0.43 28.03 36.05
CA ASN A 127 1.75 27.63 36.51
C ASN A 127 2.68 27.15 35.38
N ASN A 128 2.09 26.77 34.24
CA ASN A 128 2.81 26.26 33.07
C ASN A 128 2.76 27.24 31.89
N CYS A 129 2.08 28.39 32.05
CA CYS A 129 2.08 29.46 31.06
C CYS A 129 3.36 30.31 31.22
N PRO A 130 4.04 30.67 30.13
CA PRO A 130 5.02 31.75 30.16
C PRO A 130 4.40 33.03 30.74
N VAL A 131 5.22 33.84 31.41
CA VAL A 131 4.79 35.12 32.01
C VAL A 131 4.07 35.96 30.96
N GLY A 132 2.79 36.27 31.21
CA GLY A 132 1.95 37.10 30.33
C GLY A 132 0.94 36.32 29.48
N GLN A 133 0.91 34.99 29.52
CA GLN A 133 -0.16 34.19 28.88
C GLN A 133 -1.25 33.78 29.87
N THR A 134 -2.51 33.84 29.42
CA THR A 134 -3.67 33.32 30.15
C THR A 134 -3.96 31.87 29.75
N PRO A 135 -4.28 30.97 30.71
CA PRO A 135 -4.67 29.60 30.39
C PRO A 135 -5.92 29.57 29.52
N ASN A 136 -5.98 28.63 28.57
CA ASN A 136 -7.22 28.34 27.85
C ASN A 136 -7.95 27.18 28.55
N PRO A 137 -9.09 27.43 29.23
CA PRO A 137 -9.76 26.41 30.05
C PRO A 137 -10.55 25.37 29.24
N ASN A 138 -10.54 25.43 27.90
CA ASN A 138 -11.37 24.58 27.04
C ASN A 138 -10.75 23.22 26.67
N ASN A 139 -10.13 22.52 27.62
CA ASN A 139 -9.71 21.12 27.41
C ASN A 139 -10.36 20.18 28.41
#